data_AF-A0A1V5IKY9-F1
#
_entry.id   AF-A0A1V5IKY9-F1
#
_cell.length_a   1.000
_cell.length_b   1.000
_cell.length_c   1.000
_cell.angle_alpha   90.00
_cell.angle_beta   90.00
_cell.angle_gamma   90.00
#
_symmetry.space_group_name_H-M   'P 1'
#
loop_
_entity.id
_entity.type
_entity.pdbx_description
1 polymer ?
#
loop_
_entity_poly.entity_id
_entity_poly.type
_entity_poly.pdbx_seq_one_letter_code
_entity_poly.pdbx_strand_id
1 'polypeptide(L)'
;MIRKVSTFMILLIVLSTLSIPVIAAGGNGGSDGADGAGPGGSGGNGNAGSDSAGNAGTGAGSSTGQAGPQAQTIQEEQERNQQETVDQPGIQITQQDRDLTQGRTGVDMTEGTTSPDTIRQKDRDNFLQQVSQLEQNLSRDQERDQAQVDLALSTFAIAGSVTGDAGPELTRLTGEINQSLAAASQAEQQINTRSSFMRMLIGGDRDAAGLLIQYAGQNQERIQEMEHLLVNCSDCDPQVRVKLEEQVQILSQEQNRLLTLGQQEQGDRGLFGWLFGGSPVLATTGQAAALTNDEKYWMTYMREEEKLARDVYLFLGSRWNIPIFANIAQSEQVHMDSVKTLLDRYGVPDPAAGKAQGEFTNPVLQNLYHDLIAQGSASPVEALNAGVLVEETDIADLNKALATTQKNDIRTVYNNLLQGSMNHLNAFQSNLASY
;
A
#
# COMPACT_ATOMS: atom_id res chain seq x y z
N MET A 1 19.26 -17.00 -59.83
CA MET A 1 18.03 -16.50 -60.46
C MET A 1 16.93 -16.44 -59.42
N ILE A 2 16.61 -15.21 -59.00
CA ILE A 2 15.35 -14.66 -58.47
C ILE A 2 14.52 -15.53 -57.50
N ARG A 3 14.60 -15.15 -56.22
CA ARG A 3 13.68 -15.49 -55.12
C ARG A 3 12.31 -14.86 -55.37
N LYS A 4 11.23 -15.63 -55.21
CA LYS A 4 9.87 -15.08 -55.08
C LYS A 4 9.60 -14.79 -53.61
N VAL A 5 9.49 -13.51 -53.28
CA VAL A 5 8.95 -13.00 -52.01
C VAL A 5 7.44 -12.84 -52.23
N SER A 6 6.62 -13.59 -51.49
CA SER A 6 5.17 -13.36 -51.44
C SER A 6 4.88 -12.37 -50.32
N THR A 7 4.52 -11.16 -50.71
CA THR A 7 3.99 -10.11 -49.83
C THR A 7 2.53 -10.44 -49.51
N PHE A 8 2.20 -10.73 -48.25
CA PHE A 8 0.82 -10.76 -47.77
C PHE A 8 0.45 -9.35 -47.28
N MET A 9 -0.62 -8.81 -47.83
CA MET A 9 -1.10 -7.45 -47.62
C MET A 9 -2.09 -7.45 -46.44
N ILE A 10 -1.73 -6.77 -45.35
CA ILE A 10 -2.60 -6.47 -44.21
C ILE A 10 -3.65 -5.45 -44.67
N LEU A 11 -4.93 -5.82 -44.59
CA LEU A 11 -6.05 -4.94 -44.93
C LEU A 11 -6.51 -4.20 -43.66
N LEU A 12 -6.00 -2.98 -43.48
CA LEU A 12 -6.55 -1.98 -42.55
C LEU A 12 -7.76 -1.30 -43.19
N ILE A 13 -8.96 -1.49 -42.63
CA ILE A 13 -10.14 -0.69 -42.97
C ILE A 13 -10.26 0.44 -41.94
N VAL A 14 -9.80 1.63 -42.32
CA VAL A 14 -10.18 2.90 -41.71
C VAL A 14 -11.25 3.52 -42.62
N LEU A 15 -12.49 3.65 -42.12
CA LEU A 15 -13.45 4.59 -42.69
C LEU A 15 -13.97 5.52 -41.60
N SER A 16 -13.49 6.75 -41.66
CA SER A 16 -14.07 7.93 -41.02
C SER A 16 -15.11 8.54 -41.97
N THR A 17 -16.31 8.84 -41.47
CA THR A 17 -17.12 9.95 -41.99
C THR A 17 -17.82 10.67 -40.84
N LEU A 18 -17.52 11.97 -40.77
CA LEU A 18 -18.07 12.99 -39.88
C LEU A 18 -19.57 13.22 -40.11
N SER A 19 -20.29 13.54 -39.03
CA SER A 19 -21.41 14.51 -39.02
C SER A 19 -21.69 14.95 -37.58
N ILE A 20 -21.23 16.15 -37.22
CA ILE A 20 -21.55 16.85 -35.97
C ILE A 20 -22.69 17.84 -36.26
N PRO A 21 -23.77 17.88 -35.47
CA PRO A 21 -24.58 19.08 -35.32
C PRO A 21 -24.12 19.94 -34.14
N VAL A 22 -23.91 21.21 -34.44
CA VAL A 22 -23.57 22.34 -33.57
C VAL A 22 -24.68 22.60 -32.54
N ILE A 23 -24.32 22.74 -31.26
CA ILE A 23 -25.15 23.41 -30.25
C ILE A 23 -24.32 24.54 -29.62
N ALA A 24 -24.92 25.72 -29.62
CA ALA A 24 -24.37 26.98 -29.17
C ALA A 24 -24.39 27.13 -27.63
N ALA A 25 -23.28 27.62 -27.09
CA ALA A 25 -23.17 28.41 -25.86
C ALA A 25 -22.00 29.38 -26.13
N GLY A 26 -22.09 30.70 -26.01
CA GLY A 26 -22.76 31.49 -24.98
C GLY A 26 -21.75 31.82 -23.89
N GLY A 27 -21.08 32.97 -23.97
CA GLY A 27 -20.28 33.50 -22.85
C GLY A 27 -19.02 34.26 -23.25
N ASN A 28 -18.94 35.51 -22.81
CA ASN A 28 -17.99 36.57 -23.14
C ASN A 28 -17.17 36.96 -21.89
N GLY A 29 -15.97 37.51 -22.09
CA GLY A 29 -15.09 38.16 -21.08
C GLY A 29 -13.73 37.44 -20.97
N GLY A 30 -12.60 37.97 -21.44
CA GLY A 30 -11.90 39.17 -20.95
C GLY A 30 -11.06 38.77 -19.72
N SER A 31 -9.76 38.96 -19.58
CA SER A 31 -8.80 39.92 -20.13
C SER A 31 -7.36 39.49 -19.75
N ASP A 32 -6.40 39.79 -20.62
CA ASP A 32 -5.03 40.29 -20.39
C ASP A 32 -4.10 39.67 -19.32
N GLY A 33 -2.88 39.32 -19.75
CA GLY A 33 -1.73 39.11 -18.85
C GLY A 33 -0.48 38.46 -19.44
N ALA A 34 0.21 39.19 -20.33
CA ALA A 34 1.66 39.25 -20.60
C ALA A 34 2.57 37.98 -20.60
N ASP A 35 3.19 37.75 -21.77
CA ASP A 35 4.64 37.66 -22.07
C ASP A 35 5.59 37.05 -20.99
N GLY A 36 6.53 36.14 -21.28
CA GLY A 36 7.07 35.61 -22.52
C GLY A 36 8.47 35.00 -22.27
N ALA A 37 8.79 33.98 -23.07
CA ALA A 37 10.13 33.50 -23.50
C ALA A 37 11.12 32.86 -22.48
N GLY A 38 11.47 31.57 -22.75
CA GLY A 38 12.53 30.76 -22.10
C GLY A 38 13.95 31.05 -22.63
N PRO A 39 14.83 30.06 -22.93
CA PRO A 39 14.91 28.63 -22.55
C PRO A 39 16.32 28.19 -22.05
N GLY A 40 16.50 26.91 -21.68
CA GLY A 40 17.74 26.16 -22.01
C GLY A 40 18.50 25.39 -20.90
N GLY A 41 18.86 24.14 -21.22
CA GLY A 41 19.97 23.34 -20.66
C GLY A 41 19.57 22.39 -19.51
N SER A 42 19.36 21.07 -19.67
CA SER A 42 20.17 19.96 -20.22
C SER A 42 21.45 19.61 -19.45
N GLY A 43 21.52 18.36 -18.98
CA GLY A 43 22.71 17.63 -18.52
C GLY A 43 22.63 17.23 -17.04
N GLY A 44 22.39 15.99 -16.62
CA GLY A 44 22.55 14.72 -17.31
C GLY A 44 23.91 14.08 -17.00
N ASN A 45 23.89 13.14 -16.05
CA ASN A 45 24.48 11.79 -16.15
C ASN A 45 25.78 11.43 -15.39
N GLY A 46 25.76 10.18 -14.86
CA GLY A 46 26.90 9.35 -14.43
C GLY A 46 26.88 9.04 -12.92
N ASN A 47 26.34 7.93 -12.40
CA ASN A 47 26.62 6.50 -12.66
C ASN A 47 28.13 6.18 -12.51
N ALA A 48 28.62 5.16 -11.83
CA ALA A 48 28.10 4.03 -11.06
C ALA A 48 29.29 3.39 -10.31
N GLY A 49 28.97 2.62 -9.25
CA GLY A 49 29.67 1.37 -8.85
C GLY A 49 31.11 1.50 -8.34
N SER A 50 31.63 0.63 -7.49
CA SER A 50 31.14 -0.59 -6.86
C SER A 50 32.25 -1.07 -5.91
N ASP A 51 31.84 -1.60 -4.76
CA ASP A 51 32.43 -2.72 -4.01
C ASP A 51 33.83 -2.66 -3.36
N SER A 52 33.76 -2.66 -2.02
CA SER A 52 34.31 -3.69 -1.11
C SER A 52 35.81 -3.98 -1.09
N ALA A 53 36.43 -3.65 0.05
CA ALA A 53 37.13 -4.55 1.00
C ALA A 53 38.30 -3.81 1.66
N GLY A 54 38.36 -3.86 2.99
CA GLY A 54 39.31 -3.08 3.80
C GLY A 54 40.75 -3.56 3.74
N ASN A 55 41.67 -2.69 4.14
CA ASN A 55 42.88 -3.09 4.85
C ASN A 55 43.54 -1.90 5.58
N ALA A 56 44.18 -2.24 6.70
CA ALA A 56 45.11 -1.44 7.51
C ALA A 56 46.17 -0.74 6.63
N GLY A 57 46.69 0.45 6.96
CA GLY A 57 47.30 0.83 8.22
C GLY A 57 48.81 0.76 8.06
N THR A 58 49.50 1.90 8.19
CA THR A 58 50.93 2.13 8.53
C THR A 58 51.19 3.61 8.25
N GLY A 59 51.64 4.46 9.17
CA GLY A 59 52.69 4.21 10.16
C GLY A 59 53.97 4.83 9.62
N ALA A 60 54.11 6.15 9.83
CA ALA A 60 55.26 6.95 9.41
C ALA A 60 56.47 6.73 10.32
N GLY A 61 57.67 6.83 9.75
CA GLY A 61 58.94 6.88 10.50
C GLY A 61 60.03 7.65 9.75
N SER A 62 60.52 8.71 10.41
CA SER A 62 61.84 9.40 10.31
C SER A 62 62.32 9.92 8.95
N SER A 63 63.08 11.00 8.78
CA SER A 63 63.76 12.04 9.59
C SER A 63 64.47 12.93 8.53
N THR A 64 64.66 14.26 8.63
CA THR A 64 65.76 14.96 9.33
C THR A 64 65.77 16.46 8.94
N GLY A 65 66.05 17.34 9.93
CA GLY A 65 66.76 18.65 9.84
C GLY A 65 66.07 19.80 9.05
N GLN A 66 66.17 21.10 9.36
CA GLN A 66 66.98 21.94 10.25
C GLN A 66 66.40 23.38 10.03
N ALA A 67 66.00 24.17 11.04
CA ALA A 67 66.73 25.31 11.59
C ALA A 67 65.72 26.31 12.22
N GLY A 68 66.02 26.88 13.40
CA GLY A 68 65.29 28.02 14.01
C GLY A 68 65.74 29.38 13.44
N PRO A 69 65.39 30.56 14.04
CA PRO A 69 65.29 30.78 15.50
C PRO A 69 64.20 31.78 16.03
N GLN A 70 64.08 31.83 17.37
CA GLN A 70 63.70 32.99 18.25
C GLN A 70 62.24 33.49 18.30
N ALA A 71 61.63 33.93 19.43
CA ALA A 71 61.97 34.01 20.86
C ALA A 71 60.77 34.55 21.69
N GLN A 72 60.65 34.11 22.97
CA GLN A 72 60.23 34.86 24.20
C GLN A 72 58.74 35.35 24.35
N THR A 73 58.06 35.47 25.51
CA THR A 73 58.24 35.24 26.98
C THR A 73 56.88 35.52 27.67
N ILE A 74 56.42 34.72 28.66
CA ILE A 74 56.30 34.98 30.13
C ILE A 74 55.24 36.03 30.61
N GLN A 75 54.28 35.51 31.40
CA GLN A 75 53.63 35.97 32.66
C GLN A 75 53.13 37.43 32.90
N GLU A 76 52.11 37.47 33.80
CA GLU A 76 51.65 38.61 34.65
C GLU A 76 50.86 39.72 33.91
N GLU A 77 49.84 40.40 34.45
CA GLU A 77 49.41 40.66 35.82
C GLU A 77 47.97 41.25 35.83
N GLN A 78 47.48 41.44 37.05
CA GLN A 78 46.17 41.87 37.51
C GLN A 78 45.75 43.32 37.18
N GLU A 79 44.42 43.49 37.21
CA GLU A 79 43.68 44.59 37.86
C GLU A 79 43.58 46.03 37.27
N ARG A 80 42.30 46.41 37.13
CA ARG A 80 41.63 47.63 37.64
C ARG A 80 41.45 48.88 36.75
N ASN A 81 40.15 49.10 36.51
CA ASN A 81 39.33 50.30 36.83
C ASN A 81 39.25 51.52 35.89
N GLN A 82 37.97 51.94 35.77
CA GLN A 82 37.37 53.25 35.43
C GLN A 82 36.96 53.42 33.95
N GLN A 83 35.67 53.43 33.56
CA GLN A 83 34.46 54.18 34.01
C GLN A 83 34.39 55.58 33.37
N GLU A 84 33.48 55.73 32.40
CA GLU A 84 32.87 57.02 32.07
C GLU A 84 31.42 56.81 31.62
N THR A 85 30.56 57.63 32.21
CA THR A 85 29.09 57.64 32.26
C THR A 85 28.48 58.64 31.24
N VAL A 86 27.13 58.70 31.23
CA VAL A 86 26.20 59.78 30.76
C VAL A 86 25.35 59.33 29.54
N ASP A 87 24.01 59.36 29.47
CA ASP A 87 22.96 60.05 30.24
C ASP A 87 21.59 59.29 30.16
N GLN A 88 20.71 59.52 31.12
CA GLN A 88 19.31 59.03 31.21
C GLN A 88 18.37 60.25 31.35
N PRO A 89 17.07 60.23 30.96
CA PRO A 89 16.00 59.70 31.83
C PRO A 89 14.78 59.15 31.04
N GLY A 90 13.79 58.40 31.52
CA GLY A 90 13.38 57.86 32.81
C GLY A 90 11.88 57.50 32.72
N ILE A 91 11.42 56.38 33.32
CA ILE A 91 10.14 56.20 34.04
C ILE A 91 10.36 55.05 35.03
N GLN A 92 10.24 55.34 36.33
CA GLN A 92 10.19 54.38 37.43
C GLN A 92 8.73 54.08 37.78
N ILE A 93 8.39 52.80 38.01
CA ILE A 93 7.33 52.45 38.97
C ILE A 93 7.87 51.38 39.92
N THR A 94 7.63 51.65 41.18
CA THR A 94 8.23 51.17 42.43
C THR A 94 7.59 49.87 42.93
N GLN A 95 8.38 49.10 43.68
CA GLN A 95 7.93 47.97 44.50
C GLN A 95 7.03 48.45 45.64
N GLN A 96 5.73 48.64 45.40
CA GLN A 96 4.76 48.81 46.48
C GLN A 96 3.33 48.50 46.02
N ASP A 97 3.09 47.25 45.60
CA ASP A 97 1.75 46.64 45.53
C ASP A 97 1.86 45.14 45.86
N ARG A 98 2.20 44.87 47.11
CA ARG A 98 1.79 43.65 47.83
C ARG A 98 1.17 44.10 49.14
N ASP A 99 -0.16 44.19 49.16
CA ASP A 99 -1.03 43.49 50.11
C ASP A 99 -2.46 44.02 49.98
N LEU A 100 -3.44 43.15 50.33
CA LEU A 100 -4.91 43.25 50.23
C LEU A 100 -5.43 42.40 49.04
N THR A 101 -6.01 41.21 49.18
CA THR A 101 -6.73 40.59 50.31
C THR A 101 -6.95 39.09 50.05
N GLN A 102 -6.68 38.28 51.10
CA GLN A 102 -7.39 37.07 51.57
C GLN A 102 -7.34 35.78 50.72
N GLY A 103 -6.90 34.62 51.23
CA GLY A 103 -6.51 34.28 52.59
C GLY A 103 -5.82 32.91 52.61
N ARG A 104 -4.56 32.92 53.06
CA ARG A 104 -3.75 31.73 53.34
C ARG A 104 -3.60 31.68 54.86
N THR A 105 -4.27 30.74 55.52
CA THR A 105 -3.96 30.40 56.91
C THR A 105 -3.01 29.22 56.92
N GLY A 106 -1.75 29.50 57.27
CA GLY A 106 -0.83 28.59 57.97
C GLY A 106 -0.27 27.41 57.18
N VAL A 107 0.96 27.55 56.67
CA VAL A 107 1.88 26.41 56.57
C VAL A 107 3.14 26.77 57.34
N ASP A 108 3.25 26.12 58.49
CA ASP A 108 4.42 26.05 59.35
C ASP A 108 5.58 25.40 58.58
N MET A 109 6.77 25.97 58.72
CA MET A 109 8.02 25.43 58.18
C MET A 109 8.52 24.36 59.15
N THR A 110 7.94 23.18 59.06
CA THR A 110 8.46 21.96 59.66
C THR A 110 8.65 20.91 58.56
N GLU A 111 9.83 20.28 58.55
CA GLU A 111 10.11 19.13 57.70
C GLU A 111 9.00 18.08 57.81
N GLY A 112 8.58 17.55 56.66
CA GLY A 112 7.82 16.31 56.58
C GLY A 112 6.31 16.49 56.61
N THR A 113 5.73 16.81 55.45
CA THR A 113 4.62 16.09 54.81
C THR A 113 4.14 16.94 53.64
N THR A 114 4.66 16.69 52.44
CA THR A 114 3.89 17.02 51.23
C THR A 114 2.52 16.37 51.42
N SER A 115 1.47 17.18 51.58
CA SER A 115 0.12 16.66 51.70
C SER A 115 -0.11 15.70 50.52
N PRO A 116 -0.68 14.50 50.75
CA PRO A 116 -0.95 13.53 49.69
C PRO A 116 -1.64 14.15 48.46
N ASP A 117 -2.40 15.22 48.66
CA ASP A 117 -3.11 15.96 47.61
C ASP A 117 -2.18 16.77 46.70
N THR A 118 -1.06 17.30 47.22
CA THR A 118 -0.09 18.07 46.42
C THR A 118 0.78 17.18 45.54
N ILE A 119 1.07 15.96 46.00
CA ILE A 119 1.76 14.94 45.21
C ILE A 119 0.86 14.47 44.06
N ARG A 120 -0.40 14.12 44.36
CA ARG A 120 -1.38 13.71 43.34
C ARG A 120 -1.61 14.76 42.25
N GLN A 121 -1.68 16.04 42.63
CA GLN A 121 -1.78 17.13 41.66
C GLN A 121 -0.55 17.23 40.76
N LYS A 122 0.66 17.12 41.33
CA LYS A 122 1.90 17.18 40.56
C LYS A 122 2.02 15.99 39.60
N ASP A 123 1.65 14.79 40.02
CA ASP A 123 1.71 13.59 39.20
C ASP A 123 0.71 13.65 38.03
N ARG A 124 -0.50 14.16 38.29
CA ARG A 124 -1.47 14.49 37.24
C ARG A 124 -0.91 15.49 36.23
N ASP A 125 -0.38 16.61 36.71
CA ASP A 125 0.07 17.69 35.82
C ASP A 125 1.24 17.21 34.95
N ASN A 126 2.14 16.40 35.52
CA ASN A 126 3.22 15.74 34.77
C ASN A 126 2.68 14.77 33.71
N PHE A 127 1.68 13.95 34.04
CA PHE A 127 1.03 13.04 33.10
C PHE A 127 0.40 13.81 31.94
N LEU A 128 -0.42 14.82 32.23
CA LEU A 128 -1.09 15.63 31.19
C LEU A 128 -0.07 16.34 30.29
N GLN A 129 1.04 16.81 30.86
CA GLN A 129 2.12 17.42 30.09
C GLN A 129 2.81 16.40 29.16
N GLN A 130 3.08 15.17 29.63
CA GLN A 130 3.64 14.11 28.79
C GLN A 130 2.71 13.72 27.64
N VAL A 131 1.42 13.54 27.92
CA VAL A 131 0.41 13.22 26.88
C VAL A 131 0.36 14.33 25.83
N SER A 132 0.34 15.60 26.25
CA SER A 132 0.36 16.73 25.32
C SER A 132 1.62 16.78 24.45
N GLN A 133 2.78 16.39 24.99
CA GLN A 133 4.01 16.28 24.20
C GLN A 133 3.93 15.15 23.16
N LEU A 134 3.36 14.00 23.53
CA LEU A 134 3.14 12.89 22.60
C LEU A 134 2.19 13.30 21.46
N GLU A 135 1.09 13.99 21.77
CA GLU A 135 0.13 14.53 20.78
C GLU A 135 0.78 15.53 19.81
N GLN A 136 1.65 16.42 20.33
CA GLN A 136 2.36 17.42 19.50
C GLN A 136 3.35 16.78 18.53
N ASN A 137 4.02 15.70 18.93
CA ASN A 137 4.92 14.96 18.06
C ASN A 137 4.14 14.26 16.94
N LEU A 138 2.97 13.70 17.24
CA LEU A 138 2.08 13.05 16.28
C LEU A 138 1.63 13.95 15.13
N SER A 139 1.40 15.23 15.43
CA SER A 139 0.89 16.22 14.47
C SER A 139 1.85 16.49 13.30
N ARG A 140 3.09 15.99 13.37
CA ARG A 140 4.14 16.17 12.35
C ARG A 140 4.28 15.00 11.38
N ASP A 141 3.64 13.85 11.63
CA ASP A 141 3.77 12.64 10.82
C ASP A 141 2.59 12.46 9.84
N GLN A 142 2.87 11.85 8.68
CA GLN A 142 1.93 11.71 7.56
C GLN A 142 0.97 10.49 7.67
N GLU A 143 1.25 9.53 8.54
CA GLU A 143 0.43 8.32 8.76
C GLU A 143 -0.44 8.48 10.03
N ARG A 144 -1.53 9.24 9.89
CA ARG A 144 -2.33 9.69 11.05
C ARG A 144 -2.98 8.57 11.87
N ASP A 145 -3.32 7.43 11.25
CA ASP A 145 -4.17 6.43 11.90
C ASP A 145 -3.36 5.48 12.82
N GLN A 146 -2.20 4.98 12.36
CA GLN A 146 -1.30 4.17 13.20
C GLN A 146 -0.70 4.97 14.35
N ALA A 147 -0.33 6.22 14.07
CA ALA A 147 0.24 7.10 15.09
C ALA A 147 -0.76 7.35 16.24
N GLN A 148 -2.07 7.43 15.96
CA GLN A 148 -3.09 7.64 16.99
C GLN A 148 -3.23 6.43 17.93
N VAL A 149 -3.10 5.20 17.40
CA VAL A 149 -3.14 3.98 18.20
C VAL A 149 -1.91 3.86 19.09
N ASP A 150 -0.72 4.17 18.56
CA ASP A 150 0.53 4.17 19.32
C ASP A 150 0.52 5.23 20.44
N LEU A 151 -0.06 6.40 20.18
CA LEU A 151 -0.30 7.43 21.18
C LEU A 151 -1.20 6.92 22.30
N ALA A 152 -2.30 6.24 21.96
CA ALA A 152 -3.24 5.70 22.94
C ALA A 152 -2.56 4.67 23.85
N LEU A 153 -1.82 3.72 23.28
CA LEU A 153 -1.09 2.70 24.04
C LEU A 153 -0.01 3.32 24.92
N SER A 154 0.74 4.29 24.40
CA SER A 154 1.78 5.01 25.15
C SER A 154 1.19 5.79 26.33
N THR A 155 0.03 6.41 26.12
CA THR A 155 -0.70 7.16 27.15
C THR A 155 -1.14 6.25 28.29
N PHE A 156 -1.64 5.05 27.99
CA PHE A 156 -1.98 4.07 29.02
C PHE A 156 -0.76 3.53 29.77
N ALA A 157 0.36 3.32 29.07
CA ALA A 157 1.60 2.82 29.68
C ALA A 157 2.16 3.78 30.74
N ILE A 158 1.99 5.10 30.56
CA ILE A 158 2.43 6.13 31.53
C ILE A 158 1.35 6.49 32.56
N ALA A 159 0.13 5.99 32.42
CA ALA A 159 -1.00 6.30 33.32
C ALA A 159 -0.92 5.56 34.66
N GLY A 160 -0.02 4.60 34.83
CA GLY A 160 0.03 3.72 36.01
C GLY A 160 0.14 4.46 37.35
N SER A 161 0.89 5.57 37.42
CA SER A 161 1.05 6.34 38.66
C SER A 161 -0.14 7.24 39.00
N VAL A 162 -1.03 7.51 38.04
CA VAL A 162 -2.16 8.45 38.17
C VAL A 162 -3.52 7.75 38.19
N THR A 163 -3.53 6.42 38.12
CA THR A 163 -4.74 5.57 38.08
C THR A 163 -4.91 4.70 39.33
N GLY A 164 -4.02 4.84 40.32
CA GLY A 164 -4.10 4.12 41.60
C GLY A 164 -4.15 2.61 41.40
N ASP A 165 -5.11 1.95 42.06
CA ASP A 165 -5.28 0.50 42.03
C ASP A 165 -5.64 -0.05 40.64
N ALA A 166 -6.19 0.77 39.74
CA ALA A 166 -6.50 0.35 38.37
C ALA A 166 -5.26 0.30 37.45
N GLY A 167 -4.17 0.99 37.82
CA GLY A 167 -2.99 1.18 36.97
C GLY A 167 -2.27 -0.09 36.54
N PRO A 168 -1.99 -1.05 37.45
CA PRO A 168 -1.34 -2.31 37.07
C PRO A 168 -2.15 -3.11 36.04
N GLU A 169 -3.47 -3.15 36.20
CA GLU A 169 -4.35 -3.91 35.32
C GLU A 169 -4.52 -3.23 33.96
N LEU A 170 -4.68 -1.90 33.94
CA LEU A 170 -4.67 -1.12 32.70
C LEU A 170 -3.37 -1.31 31.91
N THR A 171 -2.22 -1.36 32.61
CA THR A 171 -0.92 -1.58 31.97
C THR A 171 -0.82 -3.00 31.40
N ARG A 172 -1.31 -4.02 32.13
CA ARG A 172 -1.36 -5.40 31.65
C ARG A 172 -2.20 -5.53 30.38
N LEU A 173 -3.44 -5.02 30.40
CA LEU A 173 -4.37 -5.04 29.26
C LEU A 173 -3.76 -4.32 28.05
N THR A 174 -3.16 -3.15 28.27
CA THR A 174 -2.47 -2.38 27.21
C THR A 174 -1.33 -3.17 26.58
N GLY A 175 -0.52 -3.87 27.38
CA GLY A 175 0.55 -4.72 26.88
C GLY A 175 0.05 -5.86 25.99
N GLU A 176 -1.06 -6.49 26.36
CA GLU A 176 -1.68 -7.54 25.57
C GLU A 176 -2.31 -7.02 24.27
N ILE A 177 -2.96 -5.84 24.32
CA ILE A 177 -3.48 -5.16 23.12
C ILE A 177 -2.33 -4.82 22.17
N ASN A 178 -1.24 -4.22 22.67
CA ASN A 178 -0.07 -3.89 21.86
C ASN A 178 0.52 -5.13 21.15
N GLN A 179 0.68 -6.25 21.86
CA GLN A 179 1.18 -7.49 21.27
C GLN A 179 0.26 -8.01 20.15
N SER A 180 -1.05 -7.96 20.37
CA SER A 180 -2.02 -8.41 19.36
C SER A 180 -2.14 -7.46 18.16
N LEU A 181 -1.97 -6.14 18.37
CA LEU A 181 -1.93 -5.15 17.30
C LEU A 181 -0.73 -5.35 16.39
N ALA A 182 0.44 -5.69 16.93
CA ALA A 182 1.60 -6.03 16.11
C ALA A 182 1.32 -7.24 15.19
N ALA A 183 0.64 -8.26 15.70
CA ALA A 183 0.21 -9.40 14.90
C ALA A 183 -0.86 -9.02 13.88
N ALA A 184 -1.79 -8.14 14.24
CA ALA A 184 -2.81 -7.62 13.33
C ALA A 184 -2.21 -6.77 12.19
N SER A 185 -1.23 -5.91 12.48
CA SER A 185 -0.52 -5.13 11.46
C SER A 185 0.23 -6.03 10.48
N GLN A 186 0.80 -7.14 10.94
CA GLN A 186 1.42 -8.12 10.04
C GLN A 186 0.38 -8.78 9.12
N ALA A 187 -0.79 -9.14 9.64
CA ALA A 187 -1.89 -9.68 8.83
C ALA A 187 -2.42 -8.64 7.82
N GLU A 188 -2.54 -7.38 8.22
CA GLU A 188 -2.92 -6.29 7.33
C GLU A 188 -1.88 -6.04 6.23
N GLN A 189 -0.58 -6.11 6.54
CA GLN A 189 0.46 -6.05 5.51
C GLN A 189 0.37 -7.22 4.52
N GLN A 190 0.05 -8.44 4.99
CA GLN A 190 -0.19 -9.57 4.09
C GLN A 190 -1.38 -9.31 3.16
N ILE A 191 -2.46 -8.74 3.67
CA ILE A 191 -3.64 -8.34 2.89
C ILE A 191 -3.30 -7.25 1.85
N ASN A 192 -2.51 -6.26 2.23
CA ASN A 192 -2.15 -5.11 1.36
C ASN A 192 -1.09 -5.46 0.31
N THR A 193 -0.17 -6.38 0.62
CA THR A 193 0.86 -6.84 -0.31
C THR A 193 0.40 -8.00 -1.19
N ARG A 194 -0.81 -8.51 -0.95
CA ARG A 194 -1.41 -9.57 -1.77
C ARG A 194 -1.64 -9.06 -3.18
N SER A 195 -1.21 -9.86 -4.15
CA SER A 195 -1.37 -9.55 -5.57
C SER A 195 -2.85 -9.34 -5.93
N SER A 196 -3.15 -8.27 -6.65
CA SER A 196 -4.50 -7.96 -7.17
C SER A 196 -5.09 -9.14 -7.96
N PHE A 197 -4.24 -9.91 -8.62
CA PHE A 197 -4.62 -11.15 -9.32
C PHE A 197 -5.06 -12.27 -8.37
N MET A 198 -4.32 -12.50 -7.27
CA MET A 198 -4.70 -13.51 -6.26
C MET A 198 -5.99 -13.13 -5.53
N ARG A 199 -6.19 -11.83 -5.31
CA ARG A 199 -7.42 -11.27 -4.74
C ARG A 199 -8.62 -11.48 -5.67
N MET A 200 -8.45 -11.22 -6.96
CA MET A 200 -9.46 -11.49 -7.99
C MET A 200 -9.81 -12.98 -8.08
N LEU A 201 -8.83 -13.88 -8.01
CA LEU A 201 -9.05 -15.30 -8.22
C LEU A 201 -9.62 -16.00 -7.00
N ILE A 202 -8.92 -15.99 -5.88
CA ILE A 202 -9.26 -16.84 -4.72
C ILE A 202 -10.03 -16.04 -3.66
N GLY A 203 -10.14 -14.72 -3.87
CA GLY A 203 -10.76 -13.77 -2.95
C GLY A 203 -9.75 -13.16 -2.00
N GLY A 204 -10.26 -12.55 -0.95
CA GLY A 204 -9.47 -12.00 0.15
C GLY A 204 -8.66 -13.06 0.88
N ASP A 205 -7.79 -12.58 1.77
CA ASP A 205 -6.92 -13.46 2.55
C ASP A 205 -7.62 -13.99 3.80
N ARG A 206 -8.23 -15.18 3.71
CA ARG A 206 -9.02 -15.75 4.80
C ARG A 206 -8.23 -16.05 6.06
N ASP A 207 -6.96 -16.41 5.94
CA ASP A 207 -6.10 -16.73 7.08
C ASP A 207 -5.71 -15.44 7.80
N ALA A 208 -5.23 -14.44 7.06
CA ALA A 208 -4.94 -13.12 7.61
C ALA A 208 -6.20 -12.45 8.19
N ALA A 209 -7.33 -12.58 7.50
CA ALA A 209 -8.61 -12.05 7.95
C ALA A 209 -9.16 -12.76 9.20
N GLY A 210 -8.94 -14.08 9.33
CA GLY A 210 -9.24 -14.82 10.55
C GLY A 210 -8.44 -14.32 11.74
N LEU A 211 -7.14 -14.03 11.54
CA LEU A 211 -6.29 -13.42 12.56
C LEU A 211 -6.78 -12.01 12.93
N LEU A 212 -7.11 -11.17 11.95
CA LEU A 212 -7.67 -9.83 12.20
C LEU A 212 -8.95 -9.88 13.04
N ILE A 213 -9.91 -10.72 12.67
CA ILE A 213 -11.18 -10.88 13.40
C ILE A 213 -10.94 -11.41 14.82
N GLN A 214 -10.05 -12.39 14.98
CA GLN A 214 -9.72 -12.96 16.28
C GLN A 214 -9.10 -11.91 17.21
N TYR A 215 -8.06 -11.20 16.74
CA TYR A 215 -7.38 -10.20 17.55
C TYR A 215 -8.28 -9.00 17.86
N ALA A 216 -9.06 -8.52 16.88
CA ALA A 216 -10.01 -7.44 17.10
C ALA A 216 -11.08 -7.81 18.15
N GLY A 217 -11.61 -9.05 18.11
CA GLY A 217 -12.56 -9.53 19.10
C GLY A 217 -11.96 -9.62 20.51
N GLN A 218 -10.77 -10.20 20.65
CA GLN A 218 -10.08 -10.28 21.95
C GLN A 218 -9.77 -8.88 22.51
N ASN A 219 -9.34 -7.95 21.66
CA ASN A 219 -9.05 -6.59 22.09
C ASN A 219 -10.31 -5.81 22.46
N GLN A 220 -11.44 -6.08 21.81
CA GLN A 220 -12.71 -5.46 22.19
C GLN A 220 -13.13 -5.85 23.61
N GLU A 221 -12.95 -7.11 24.01
CA GLU A 221 -13.19 -7.57 25.38
C GLU A 221 -12.25 -6.87 26.38
N ARG A 222 -10.95 -6.77 26.05
CA ARG A 222 -9.96 -6.06 26.87
C ARG A 222 -10.27 -4.57 27.01
N ILE A 223 -10.70 -3.92 25.93
CA ILE A 223 -11.07 -2.49 25.94
C ILE A 223 -12.33 -2.28 26.80
N GLN A 224 -13.30 -3.19 26.76
CA GLN A 224 -14.46 -3.13 27.67
C GLN A 224 -14.05 -3.30 29.14
N GLU A 225 -13.04 -4.13 29.41
CA GLU A 225 -12.47 -4.25 30.76
C GLU A 225 -11.76 -2.96 31.19
N MET A 226 -11.00 -2.34 30.29
CA MET A 226 -10.40 -1.01 30.53
C MET A 226 -11.46 0.06 30.80
N GLU A 227 -12.55 0.09 30.04
CA GLU A 227 -13.69 0.98 30.28
C GLU A 227 -14.29 0.77 31.67
N HIS A 228 -14.51 -0.48 32.06
CA HIS A 228 -15.06 -0.81 33.37
C HIS A 228 -14.12 -0.42 34.52
N LEU A 229 -12.80 -0.59 34.34
CA LEU A 229 -11.80 -0.14 35.30
C LEU A 229 -11.80 1.39 35.44
N LEU A 230 -11.89 2.13 34.33
CA LEU A 230 -11.91 3.60 34.35
C LEU A 230 -13.20 4.15 34.99
N VAL A 231 -14.36 3.54 34.71
CA VAL A 231 -15.65 3.95 35.29
C VAL A 231 -15.69 3.74 36.80
N ASN A 232 -15.10 2.65 37.29
CA ASN A 232 -15.07 2.33 38.72
C ASN A 232 -13.84 2.87 39.46
N CYS A 233 -12.96 3.59 38.76
CA CYS A 233 -11.75 4.14 39.36
C CYS A 233 -12.07 5.36 40.23
N SER A 234 -12.35 5.14 41.52
CA SER A 234 -12.60 6.20 42.48
C SER A 234 -11.38 7.09 42.75
N ASP A 235 -10.18 6.55 42.53
CA ASP A 235 -8.90 7.23 42.80
C ASP A 235 -8.34 7.98 41.57
N CYS A 236 -8.98 7.85 40.41
CA CYS A 236 -8.57 8.53 39.19
C CYS A 236 -8.98 10.01 39.23
N ASP A 237 -8.03 10.91 38.94
CA ASP A 237 -8.36 12.33 38.77
C ASP A 237 -9.34 12.50 37.59
N PRO A 238 -10.38 13.36 37.70
CA PRO A 238 -11.38 13.53 36.65
C PRO A 238 -10.82 13.91 35.28
N GLN A 239 -9.76 14.72 35.23
CA GLN A 239 -9.14 15.15 33.96
C GLN A 239 -8.34 14.01 33.32
N VAL A 240 -7.64 13.22 34.13
CA VAL A 240 -6.93 12.02 33.68
C VAL A 240 -7.93 11.01 33.13
N ARG A 241 -9.02 10.75 33.86
CA ARG A 241 -10.06 9.81 33.44
C ARG A 241 -10.65 10.19 32.07
N VAL A 242 -11.02 11.44 31.85
CA VAL A 242 -11.54 11.90 30.55
C VAL A 242 -10.52 11.69 29.43
N LYS A 243 -9.24 11.93 29.69
CA LYS A 243 -8.18 11.70 28.70
C LYS A 243 -7.96 10.23 28.39
N LEU A 244 -8.03 9.35 29.38
CA LEU A 244 -7.95 7.90 29.17
C LEU A 244 -9.19 7.36 28.44
N GLU A 245 -10.39 7.87 28.77
CA GLU A 245 -11.62 7.55 28.06
C GLU A 245 -11.54 7.92 26.56
N GLU A 246 -10.93 9.05 26.22
CA GLU A 246 -10.64 9.45 24.83
C GLU A 246 -9.71 8.44 24.12
N GLN A 247 -8.65 7.98 24.79
CA GLN A 247 -7.74 7.00 24.22
C GLN A 247 -8.39 5.62 24.02
N VAL A 248 -9.27 5.22 24.94
CA VAL A 248 -10.06 3.98 24.81
C VAL A 248 -10.97 4.03 23.57
N GLN A 249 -11.55 5.18 23.25
CA GLN A 249 -12.37 5.32 22.04
C GLN A 249 -11.53 5.14 20.77
N ILE A 250 -10.30 5.66 20.74
CA ILE A 250 -9.37 5.46 19.61
C ILE A 250 -9.05 3.97 19.44
N LEU A 251 -8.71 3.28 20.54
CA LEU A 251 -8.44 1.83 20.50
C LEU A 251 -9.66 1.03 20.00
N SER A 252 -10.86 1.40 20.45
CA SER A 252 -12.12 0.78 20.05
C SER A 252 -12.44 1.00 18.56
N GLN A 253 -12.23 2.22 18.05
CA GLN A 253 -12.38 2.53 16.63
C GLN A 253 -11.42 1.70 15.77
N GLU A 254 -10.17 1.54 16.20
CA GLU A 254 -9.21 0.70 15.50
C GLU A 254 -9.66 -0.77 15.47
N GLN A 255 -10.19 -1.32 16.56
CA GLN A 255 -10.70 -2.70 16.54
C GLN A 255 -11.89 -2.85 15.59
N ASN A 256 -12.78 -1.87 15.52
CA ASN A 256 -13.90 -1.88 14.57
C ASN A 256 -13.41 -1.83 13.11
N ARG A 257 -12.34 -1.06 12.83
CA ARG A 257 -11.70 -1.00 11.51
C ARG A 257 -11.12 -2.37 11.13
N LEU A 258 -10.33 -2.99 12.01
CA LEU A 258 -9.72 -4.31 11.79
C LEU A 258 -10.78 -5.41 11.64
N LEU A 259 -11.83 -5.37 12.44
CA LEU A 259 -12.95 -6.30 12.33
C LEU A 259 -13.67 -6.16 10.98
N THR A 260 -13.92 -4.92 10.55
CA THR A 260 -14.55 -4.63 9.25
C THR A 260 -13.66 -5.09 8.10
N LEU A 261 -12.36 -4.79 8.15
CA LEU A 261 -11.39 -5.23 7.16
C LEU A 261 -11.35 -6.77 7.08
N GLY A 262 -11.23 -7.45 8.22
CA GLY A 262 -11.24 -8.90 8.26
C GLY A 262 -12.55 -9.51 7.73
N GLN A 263 -13.70 -8.92 8.06
CA GLN A 263 -14.99 -9.39 7.52
C GLN A 263 -15.09 -9.17 6.00
N GLN A 264 -14.58 -8.06 5.48
CA GLN A 264 -14.52 -7.80 4.04
C GLN A 264 -13.60 -8.80 3.35
N GLU A 265 -12.42 -9.08 3.90
CA GLU A 265 -11.49 -10.07 3.35
C GLU A 265 -12.03 -11.51 3.42
N GLN A 266 -12.73 -11.90 4.49
CA GLN A 266 -13.40 -13.21 4.56
C GLN A 266 -14.58 -13.32 3.60
N GLY A 267 -15.29 -12.21 3.39
CA GLY A 267 -16.45 -12.10 2.51
C GLY A 267 -16.07 -12.01 1.03
N ASP A 268 -14.87 -11.50 0.72
CA ASP A 268 -14.30 -11.50 -0.61
C ASP A 268 -13.90 -12.93 -0.98
N ARG A 269 -14.78 -13.58 -1.74
CA ARG A 269 -14.60 -14.96 -2.17
C ARG A 269 -13.85 -15.07 -3.49
N GLY A 270 -13.60 -13.94 -4.16
CA GLY A 270 -13.05 -13.91 -5.51
C GLY A 270 -13.80 -14.83 -6.47
N LEU A 271 -13.18 -15.10 -7.60
CA LEU A 271 -13.75 -15.91 -8.66
C LEU A 271 -13.94 -17.37 -8.22
N PHE A 272 -12.97 -18.00 -7.57
CA PHE A 272 -13.01 -19.39 -7.10
C PHE A 272 -14.01 -19.61 -5.96
N GLY A 273 -14.09 -18.72 -4.96
CA GLY A 273 -15.03 -18.89 -3.86
C GLY A 273 -16.48 -18.62 -4.28
N TRP A 274 -16.73 -17.85 -5.33
CA TRP A 274 -18.06 -17.77 -5.94
C TRP A 274 -18.33 -18.93 -6.92
N LEU A 275 -17.29 -19.46 -7.60
CA LEU A 275 -17.40 -20.62 -8.48
C LEU A 275 -17.63 -21.94 -7.74
N PHE A 276 -17.02 -22.11 -6.56
CA PHE A 276 -16.96 -23.36 -5.80
C PHE A 276 -17.49 -23.27 -4.36
N GLY A 277 -17.61 -22.06 -3.79
CA GLY A 277 -18.12 -21.82 -2.44
C GLY A 277 -19.59 -21.39 -2.45
N GLY A 278 -20.46 -22.33 -2.82
CA GLY A 278 -21.90 -22.11 -2.88
C GLY A 278 -22.45 -21.49 -1.60
N SER A 279 -23.21 -20.40 -1.74
CA SER A 279 -24.25 -20.09 -0.76
C SER A 279 -25.27 -21.24 -0.77
N PRO A 280 -25.83 -21.66 0.37
CA PRO A 280 -26.95 -22.60 0.39
C PRO A 280 -28.20 -21.83 -0.05
N VAL A 281 -28.27 -21.48 -1.33
CA VAL A 281 -29.56 -21.27 -1.96
C VAL A 281 -30.12 -22.67 -2.08
N LEU A 282 -31.18 -22.93 -1.31
CA LEU A 282 -32.02 -24.12 -1.38
C LEU A 282 -31.87 -24.83 -2.72
N ALA A 283 -31.44 -26.10 -2.66
CA ALA A 283 -31.35 -26.99 -3.80
C ALA A 283 -32.72 -27.10 -4.49
N THR A 284 -33.02 -26.11 -5.32
CA THR A 284 -33.79 -26.29 -6.52
C THR A 284 -32.76 -26.66 -7.56
N THR A 285 -32.94 -27.81 -8.19
CA THR A 285 -32.20 -28.26 -9.36
C THR A 285 -32.45 -27.31 -10.54
N GLY A 286 -32.01 -26.06 -10.41
CA GLY A 286 -31.98 -25.08 -11.48
C GLY A 286 -30.75 -25.37 -12.32
N GLN A 287 -30.94 -26.11 -13.40
CA GLN A 287 -29.97 -26.13 -14.50
C GLN A 287 -29.61 -24.67 -14.81
N ALA A 288 -28.33 -24.33 -14.82
CA ALA A 288 -27.89 -23.03 -15.34
C ALA A 288 -28.56 -22.84 -16.70
N ALA A 289 -29.18 -21.67 -16.92
CA ALA A 289 -29.89 -21.41 -18.17
C ALA A 289 -28.97 -21.78 -19.33
N ALA A 290 -29.48 -22.55 -20.29
CA ALA A 290 -28.67 -23.09 -21.39
C ALA A 290 -27.86 -21.99 -22.09
N LEU A 291 -26.65 -22.33 -22.53
CA LEU A 291 -25.82 -21.44 -23.33
C LEU A 291 -26.44 -21.23 -24.70
N THR A 292 -26.29 -20.02 -25.25
CA THR A 292 -26.48 -19.80 -26.68
C THR A 292 -25.34 -20.45 -27.47
N ASN A 293 -25.51 -20.60 -28.79
CA ASN A 293 -24.43 -21.11 -29.66
C ASN A 293 -23.21 -20.19 -29.64
N ASP A 294 -23.42 -18.87 -29.61
CA ASP A 294 -22.33 -17.89 -29.54
C ASP A 294 -21.58 -17.96 -28.21
N GLU A 295 -22.30 -18.10 -27.09
CA GLU A 295 -21.68 -18.28 -25.77
C GLU A 295 -20.83 -19.55 -25.72
N LYS A 296 -21.33 -20.65 -26.29
CA LYS A 296 -20.58 -21.91 -26.36
C LYS A 296 -19.35 -21.78 -27.26
N TYR A 297 -19.50 -21.15 -28.43
CA TYR A 297 -18.41 -20.89 -29.36
C TYR A 297 -17.29 -20.10 -28.68
N TRP A 298 -17.62 -18.93 -28.13
CA TRP A 298 -16.63 -18.07 -27.50
C TRP A 298 -15.99 -18.73 -26.29
N MET A 299 -16.75 -19.46 -25.47
CA MET A 299 -16.19 -20.15 -24.31
C MET A 299 -15.15 -21.22 -24.72
N THR A 300 -15.41 -21.98 -25.77
CA THR A 300 -14.43 -22.94 -26.29
C THR A 300 -13.26 -22.27 -27.00
N TYR A 301 -13.51 -21.15 -27.69
CA TYR A 301 -12.46 -20.39 -28.39
C TYR A 301 -11.49 -19.74 -27.39
N MET A 302 -12.01 -18.98 -26.42
CA MET A 302 -11.24 -18.35 -25.34
C MET A 302 -10.39 -19.37 -24.58
N ARG A 303 -10.93 -20.58 -24.32
CA ARG A 303 -10.16 -21.65 -23.67
C ARG A 303 -8.89 -22.02 -24.44
N GLU A 304 -8.96 -22.07 -25.76
CA GLU A 304 -7.81 -22.40 -26.60
C GLU A 304 -6.94 -21.18 -26.94
N GLU A 305 -7.49 -19.98 -26.93
CA GLU A 305 -6.76 -18.73 -27.15
C GLU A 305 -5.83 -18.41 -25.97
N GLU A 306 -6.33 -18.53 -24.73
CA GLU A 306 -5.50 -18.42 -23.52
C GLU A 306 -4.41 -19.50 -23.49
N LYS A 307 -4.72 -20.71 -24.00
CA LYS A 307 -3.72 -21.77 -24.19
C LYS A 307 -2.66 -21.37 -25.22
N LEU A 308 -3.07 -20.71 -26.30
CA LEU A 308 -2.16 -20.23 -27.32
C LEU A 308 -1.20 -19.20 -26.74
N ALA A 309 -1.71 -18.22 -26.00
CA ALA A 309 -0.88 -17.24 -25.30
C ALA A 309 0.15 -17.92 -24.40
N ARG A 310 -0.31 -18.79 -23.48
CA ARG A 310 0.56 -19.55 -22.59
C ARG A 310 1.64 -20.32 -23.35
N ASP A 311 1.25 -21.09 -24.37
CA ASP A 311 2.15 -21.99 -25.07
C ASP A 311 3.20 -21.23 -25.91
N VAL A 312 2.81 -20.09 -26.51
CA VAL A 312 3.72 -19.17 -27.20
C VAL A 312 4.73 -18.60 -26.22
N TYR A 313 4.28 -18.14 -25.05
CA TYR A 313 5.15 -17.53 -24.05
C TYR A 313 6.12 -18.52 -23.43
N LEU A 314 5.66 -19.74 -23.12
CA LEU A 314 6.56 -20.81 -22.67
C LEU A 314 7.65 -21.12 -23.71
N PHE A 315 7.29 -21.19 -24.99
CA PHE A 315 8.26 -21.48 -26.05
C PHE A 315 9.25 -20.34 -26.26
N LEU A 316 8.77 -19.11 -26.44
CA LEU A 316 9.61 -17.95 -26.73
C LEU A 316 10.43 -17.52 -25.51
N GLY A 317 9.87 -17.65 -24.31
CA GLY A 317 10.57 -17.44 -23.05
C GLY A 317 11.75 -18.40 -22.89
N SER A 318 11.55 -19.68 -23.19
CA SER A 318 12.64 -20.67 -23.19
C SER A 318 13.70 -20.36 -24.25
N ARG A 319 13.29 -19.95 -25.46
CA ARG A 319 14.20 -19.67 -26.57
C ARG A 319 15.11 -18.47 -26.32
N TRP A 320 14.57 -17.39 -25.76
CA TRP A 320 15.28 -16.11 -25.66
C TRP A 320 15.72 -15.76 -24.23
N ASN A 321 15.27 -16.52 -23.23
CA ASN A 321 15.54 -16.27 -21.81
C ASN A 321 15.14 -14.86 -21.36
N ILE A 322 14.00 -14.37 -21.85
CA ILE A 322 13.45 -13.05 -21.49
C ILE A 322 12.41 -13.27 -20.38
N PRO A 323 12.62 -12.74 -19.15
CA PRO A 323 11.80 -13.07 -17.98
C PRO A 323 10.31 -12.75 -18.12
N ILE A 324 9.94 -11.74 -18.93
CA ILE A 324 8.55 -11.32 -19.06
C ILE A 324 7.64 -12.45 -19.56
N PHE A 325 8.14 -13.29 -20.46
CA PHE A 325 7.38 -14.44 -20.97
C PHE A 325 7.06 -15.47 -19.88
N ALA A 326 8.01 -15.76 -18.99
CA ALA A 326 7.79 -16.72 -17.92
C ALA A 326 6.74 -16.21 -16.92
N ASN A 327 6.76 -14.91 -16.61
CA ASN A 327 5.80 -14.30 -15.71
C ASN A 327 4.39 -14.28 -16.32
N ILE A 328 4.26 -13.87 -17.58
CA ILE A 328 2.96 -13.78 -18.25
C ILE A 328 2.39 -15.18 -18.52
N ALA A 329 3.21 -16.16 -18.92
CA ALA A 329 2.74 -17.54 -19.11
C ALA A 329 2.06 -18.15 -17.86
N GLN A 330 2.50 -17.77 -16.66
CA GLN A 330 1.83 -18.18 -15.42
C GLN A 330 0.45 -17.52 -15.25
N SER A 331 0.31 -16.26 -15.69
CA SER A 331 -0.98 -15.56 -15.73
C SER A 331 -1.94 -16.26 -16.70
N GLU A 332 -1.48 -16.60 -17.90
CA GLU A 332 -2.31 -17.28 -18.92
C GLU A 332 -2.77 -18.66 -18.50
N GLN A 333 -1.97 -19.39 -17.71
CA GLN A 333 -2.41 -20.65 -17.12
C GLN A 333 -3.67 -20.45 -16.26
N VAL A 334 -3.77 -19.31 -15.58
CA VAL A 334 -4.92 -19.06 -14.71
C VAL A 334 -6.12 -18.51 -15.49
N HIS A 335 -5.89 -17.72 -16.55
CA HIS A 335 -6.96 -17.39 -17.49
C HIS A 335 -7.58 -18.65 -18.08
N MET A 336 -6.74 -19.57 -18.56
CA MET A 336 -7.12 -20.90 -19.01
C MET A 336 -8.00 -21.62 -17.98
N ASP A 337 -7.58 -21.69 -16.71
CA ASP A 337 -8.31 -22.40 -15.65
C ASP A 337 -9.66 -21.73 -15.31
N SER A 338 -9.73 -20.41 -15.43
CA SER A 338 -10.97 -19.63 -15.26
C SER A 338 -11.99 -19.99 -16.34
N VAL A 339 -11.58 -20.06 -17.61
CA VAL A 339 -12.47 -20.49 -18.71
C VAL A 339 -12.84 -21.97 -18.58
N LYS A 340 -11.90 -22.84 -18.15
CA LYS A 340 -12.19 -24.25 -17.88
C LYS A 340 -13.32 -24.41 -16.86
N THR A 341 -13.36 -23.56 -15.85
CA THR A 341 -14.43 -23.62 -14.85
C THR A 341 -15.80 -23.29 -15.45
N LEU A 342 -15.86 -22.35 -16.40
CA LEU A 342 -17.10 -22.10 -17.16
C LEU A 342 -17.50 -23.32 -17.99
N LEU A 343 -16.54 -23.96 -18.68
CA LEU A 343 -16.79 -25.17 -19.47
C LEU A 343 -17.38 -26.28 -18.58
N ASP A 344 -16.78 -26.55 -17.42
CA ASP A 344 -17.25 -27.55 -16.47
C ASP A 344 -18.66 -27.20 -15.95
N ARG A 345 -18.90 -25.94 -15.56
CA ARG A 345 -20.20 -25.46 -15.06
C ARG A 345 -21.33 -25.64 -16.07
N TYR A 346 -21.06 -25.38 -17.33
CA TYR A 346 -22.06 -25.47 -18.41
C TYR A 346 -22.09 -26.83 -19.10
N GLY A 347 -21.28 -27.81 -18.66
CA GLY A 347 -21.20 -29.14 -19.27
C GLY A 347 -20.70 -29.11 -20.71
N VAL A 348 -19.83 -28.15 -21.05
CA VAL A 348 -19.22 -28.03 -22.38
C VAL A 348 -17.90 -28.81 -22.38
N PRO A 349 -17.66 -29.71 -23.35
CA PRO A 349 -16.39 -30.43 -23.46
C PRO A 349 -15.19 -29.48 -23.59
N ASP A 350 -14.12 -29.73 -22.83
CA ASP A 350 -12.89 -28.92 -22.88
C ASP A 350 -12.08 -29.21 -24.15
N PRO A 351 -11.95 -28.25 -25.09
CA PRO A 351 -11.21 -28.44 -26.34
C PRO A 351 -9.69 -28.58 -26.14
N ALA A 352 -9.16 -28.13 -24.99
CA ALA A 352 -7.74 -28.23 -24.65
C ALA A 352 -7.39 -29.55 -23.94
N ALA A 353 -8.37 -30.36 -23.57
CA ALA A 353 -8.14 -31.59 -22.82
C ALA A 353 -7.30 -32.59 -23.64
N GLY A 354 -6.21 -33.09 -23.03
CA GLY A 354 -5.32 -34.07 -23.65
C GLY A 354 -4.43 -33.53 -24.77
N LYS A 355 -4.38 -32.20 -24.97
CA LYS A 355 -3.51 -31.55 -25.95
C LYS A 355 -2.15 -31.23 -25.36
N ALA A 356 -1.08 -31.54 -26.10
CA ALA A 356 0.26 -31.12 -25.72
C ALA A 356 0.46 -29.60 -25.91
N GLN A 357 1.59 -29.07 -25.45
CA GLN A 357 2.00 -27.70 -25.74
C GLN A 357 2.09 -27.51 -27.26
N GLY A 358 1.47 -26.44 -27.77
CA GLY A 358 1.45 -26.15 -29.21
C GLY A 358 0.43 -26.96 -30.02
N GLU A 359 -0.39 -27.80 -29.38
CA GLU A 359 -1.50 -28.52 -30.04
C GLU A 359 -2.85 -27.89 -29.72
N PHE A 360 -3.68 -27.67 -30.74
CA PHE A 360 -4.99 -27.05 -30.64
C PHE A 360 -6.03 -27.86 -31.41
N THR A 361 -7.27 -27.86 -30.92
CA THR A 361 -8.44 -28.40 -31.61
C THR A 361 -8.91 -27.43 -32.70
N ASN A 362 -8.90 -26.13 -32.41
CA ASN A 362 -9.24 -25.09 -33.38
C ASN A 362 -8.10 -24.89 -34.42
N PRO A 363 -8.36 -25.13 -35.72
CA PRO A 363 -7.33 -25.01 -36.76
C PRO A 363 -6.87 -23.57 -37.00
N VAL A 364 -7.69 -22.57 -36.68
CA VAL A 364 -7.28 -21.15 -36.78
C VAL A 364 -6.22 -20.84 -35.73
N LEU A 365 -6.45 -21.25 -34.49
CA LEU A 365 -5.49 -21.07 -33.40
C LEU A 365 -4.23 -21.93 -33.62
N GLN A 366 -4.36 -23.13 -34.18
CA GLN A 366 -3.20 -23.93 -34.58
C GLN A 366 -2.29 -23.20 -35.57
N ASN A 367 -2.88 -22.57 -36.61
CA ASN A 367 -2.10 -21.80 -37.58
C ASN A 367 -1.50 -20.53 -36.96
N LEU A 368 -2.27 -19.81 -36.14
CA LEU A 368 -1.77 -18.63 -35.45
C LEU A 368 -0.58 -18.97 -34.53
N TYR A 369 -0.64 -20.09 -33.81
CA TYR A 369 0.50 -20.58 -33.02
C TYR A 369 1.73 -20.80 -33.92
N HIS A 370 1.58 -21.43 -35.08
CA HIS A 370 2.70 -21.68 -36.00
C HIS A 370 3.32 -20.36 -36.49
N ASP A 371 2.48 -19.40 -36.87
CA ASP A 371 2.92 -18.10 -37.39
C ASP A 371 3.65 -17.29 -36.30
N LEU A 372 3.10 -17.23 -35.09
CA LEU A 372 3.70 -16.53 -33.94
C LEU A 372 5.04 -17.16 -33.53
N ILE A 373 5.14 -18.48 -33.54
CA ILE A 373 6.39 -19.18 -33.23
C ILE A 373 7.44 -18.92 -34.31
N ALA A 374 7.05 -18.90 -35.59
CA ALA A 374 7.95 -18.59 -36.69
C ALA A 374 8.45 -17.14 -36.62
N GLN A 375 7.55 -16.18 -36.39
CA GLN A 375 7.88 -14.77 -36.20
C GLN A 375 8.78 -14.58 -34.98
N GLY A 376 8.31 -15.00 -33.80
CA GLY A 376 9.02 -14.80 -32.54
C GLY A 376 10.36 -15.53 -32.46
N SER A 377 10.56 -16.59 -33.26
CA SER A 377 11.86 -17.27 -33.33
C SER A 377 12.92 -16.53 -34.14
N ALA A 378 12.56 -15.46 -34.86
CA ALA A 378 13.47 -14.71 -35.70
C ALA A 378 14.44 -13.82 -34.89
N SER A 379 13.96 -13.15 -33.84
CA SER A 379 14.78 -12.32 -32.95
C SER A 379 14.08 -12.06 -31.60
N PRO A 380 14.80 -11.60 -30.56
CA PRO A 380 14.19 -11.13 -29.30
C PRO A 380 13.12 -10.06 -29.49
N VAL A 381 13.34 -9.12 -30.42
CA VAL A 381 12.37 -8.05 -30.74
C VAL A 381 11.11 -8.65 -31.38
N GLU A 382 11.28 -9.57 -32.34
CA GLU A 382 10.14 -10.26 -32.96
C GLU A 382 9.40 -11.15 -31.96
N ALA A 383 10.07 -11.69 -30.95
CA ALA A 383 9.39 -12.42 -29.87
C ALA A 383 8.47 -11.50 -29.07
N LEU A 384 8.94 -10.32 -28.68
CA LEU A 384 8.13 -9.36 -27.95
C LEU A 384 6.99 -8.80 -28.82
N ASN A 385 7.22 -8.58 -30.12
CA ASN A 385 6.16 -8.23 -31.08
C ASN A 385 5.11 -9.35 -31.21
N ALA A 386 5.52 -10.62 -31.19
CA ALA A 386 4.58 -11.74 -31.15
C ALA A 386 3.75 -11.74 -29.85
N GLY A 387 4.35 -11.36 -28.71
CA GLY A 387 3.62 -11.10 -27.46
C GLY A 387 2.57 -10.00 -27.59
N VAL A 388 2.94 -8.84 -28.15
CA VAL A 388 1.98 -7.75 -28.44
C VAL A 388 0.83 -8.23 -29.31
N LEU A 389 1.11 -8.97 -30.38
CA LEU A 389 0.09 -9.45 -31.31
C LEU A 389 -0.90 -10.42 -30.63
N VAL A 390 -0.42 -11.28 -29.74
CA VAL A 390 -1.29 -12.18 -28.96
C VAL A 390 -2.25 -11.35 -28.11
N GLU A 391 -1.74 -10.40 -27.33
CA GLU A 391 -2.60 -9.61 -26.42
C GLU A 391 -3.59 -8.70 -27.15
N GLU A 392 -3.19 -8.11 -28.29
CA GLU A 392 -4.13 -7.33 -29.12
C GLU A 392 -5.24 -8.21 -29.71
N THR A 393 -4.91 -9.44 -30.09
CA THR A 393 -5.88 -10.41 -30.62
C THR A 393 -6.86 -10.82 -29.52
N ASP A 394 -6.34 -11.18 -28.35
CA ASP A 394 -7.13 -11.62 -27.20
C ASP A 394 -8.09 -10.51 -26.70
N ILE A 395 -7.60 -9.27 -26.57
CA ILE A 395 -8.44 -8.10 -26.26
C ILE A 395 -9.56 -7.91 -27.29
N ALA A 396 -9.26 -8.04 -28.58
CA ALA A 396 -10.25 -7.86 -29.63
C ALA A 396 -11.31 -8.97 -29.61
N ASP A 397 -10.91 -10.21 -29.35
CA ASP A 397 -11.80 -11.37 -29.31
C ASP A 397 -12.63 -11.43 -28.02
N LEU A 398 -12.08 -11.06 -26.86
CA LEU A 398 -12.82 -10.87 -25.61
C LEU A 398 -13.91 -9.81 -25.72
N ASN A 399 -13.64 -8.68 -26.41
CA ASN A 399 -14.65 -7.66 -26.66
C ASN A 399 -15.81 -8.18 -27.53
N LYS A 400 -15.51 -9.00 -28.54
CA LYS A 400 -16.55 -9.67 -29.34
C LYS A 400 -17.33 -10.68 -28.50
N ALA A 401 -16.65 -11.48 -27.69
CA ALA A 401 -17.26 -12.46 -26.81
C ALA A 401 -18.23 -11.80 -25.81
N LEU A 402 -17.79 -10.71 -25.15
CA LEU A 402 -18.59 -9.92 -24.22
C LEU A 402 -19.85 -9.30 -24.84
N ALA A 403 -19.82 -8.98 -26.15
CA ALA A 403 -20.98 -8.46 -26.87
C ALA A 403 -22.06 -9.51 -27.13
N THR A 404 -21.72 -10.81 -27.04
CA THR A 404 -22.65 -11.92 -27.34
C THR A 404 -23.30 -12.54 -26.10
N THR A 405 -22.93 -12.11 -24.89
CA THR A 405 -23.46 -12.67 -23.64
C THR A 405 -24.02 -11.63 -22.68
N GLN A 406 -25.14 -11.99 -22.06
CA GLN A 406 -25.75 -11.26 -20.94
C GLN A 406 -25.62 -12.03 -19.63
N LYS A 407 -25.00 -13.21 -19.62
CA LYS A 407 -24.83 -14.01 -18.41
C LYS A 407 -23.70 -13.42 -17.58
N ASN A 408 -24.04 -12.99 -16.37
CA ASN A 408 -23.09 -12.30 -15.49
C ASN A 408 -21.85 -13.14 -15.20
N ASP A 409 -21.98 -14.46 -15.11
CA ASP A 409 -20.87 -15.34 -14.83
C ASP A 409 -19.81 -15.36 -15.94
N ILE A 410 -20.24 -15.50 -17.19
CA ILE A 410 -19.36 -15.43 -18.36
C ILE A 410 -18.76 -14.02 -18.48
N ARG A 411 -19.57 -12.98 -18.31
CA ARG A 411 -19.11 -11.58 -18.38
C ARG A 411 -18.05 -11.27 -17.34
N THR A 412 -18.19 -11.77 -16.11
CA THR A 412 -17.19 -11.56 -15.06
C THR A 412 -15.85 -12.18 -15.45
N VAL A 413 -15.85 -13.44 -15.91
CA VAL A 413 -14.61 -14.09 -16.36
C VAL A 413 -13.98 -13.33 -17.53
N TYR A 414 -14.74 -13.00 -18.57
CA TYR A 414 -14.18 -12.32 -19.75
C TYR A 414 -13.68 -10.89 -19.46
N ASN A 415 -14.34 -10.12 -18.59
CA ASN A 415 -13.82 -8.80 -18.21
C ASN A 415 -12.51 -8.91 -17.39
N ASN A 416 -12.36 -9.96 -16.60
CA ASN A 416 -11.13 -10.20 -15.84
C ASN A 416 -9.96 -10.59 -16.76
N LEU A 417 -10.21 -11.50 -17.71
CA LEU A 417 -9.26 -11.83 -18.77
C LEU A 417 -8.85 -10.56 -19.53
N LEU A 418 -9.83 -9.77 -19.99
CA LEU A 418 -9.59 -8.53 -20.75
C LEU A 418 -8.69 -7.54 -20.01
N GLN A 419 -8.89 -7.39 -18.70
CA GLN A 419 -8.03 -6.55 -17.87
C GLN A 419 -6.61 -7.13 -17.72
N GLY A 420 -6.48 -8.45 -17.63
CA GLY A 420 -5.21 -9.17 -17.66
C GLY A 420 -4.44 -8.91 -18.95
N SER A 421 -5.09 -9.12 -20.10
CA SER A 421 -4.49 -8.95 -21.43
C SER A 421 -4.07 -7.50 -21.69
N MET A 422 -4.82 -6.51 -21.21
CA MET A 422 -4.39 -5.09 -21.24
C MET A 422 -3.10 -4.85 -20.45
N ASN A 423 -2.94 -5.50 -19.30
CA ASN A 423 -1.72 -5.37 -18.49
C ASN A 423 -0.53 -6.08 -19.16
N HIS A 424 -0.76 -7.25 -19.75
CA HIS A 424 0.25 -7.99 -20.50
C HIS A 424 0.72 -7.20 -21.72
N LEU A 425 -0.21 -6.61 -22.49
CA LEU A 425 0.08 -5.74 -23.63
C LEU A 425 0.99 -4.58 -23.23
N ASN A 426 0.63 -3.87 -22.16
CA ASN A 426 1.45 -2.78 -21.63
C ASN A 426 2.85 -3.25 -21.22
N ALA A 427 2.96 -4.46 -20.65
CA ALA A 427 4.24 -5.02 -20.25
C ALA A 427 5.11 -5.40 -21.45
N PHE A 428 4.56 -6.00 -22.49
CA PHE A 428 5.29 -6.29 -23.73
C PHE A 428 5.74 -5.01 -24.44
N GLN A 429 4.87 -4.01 -24.56
CA GLN A 429 5.21 -2.71 -25.14
C GLN A 429 6.32 -1.99 -24.36
N SER A 430 6.28 -2.05 -23.02
CA SER A 430 7.32 -1.47 -22.16
C SER A 430 8.67 -2.17 -22.35
N ASN A 431 8.66 -3.50 -22.51
CA ASN A 431 9.88 -4.27 -22.80
C ASN A 431 10.41 -3.93 -24.21
N LEU A 432 9.54 -3.81 -25.22
CA LEU A 432 9.93 -3.40 -26.57
C LEU A 432 10.59 -2.03 -26.60
N ALA A 433 10.06 -1.06 -25.84
CA ALA A 433 10.63 0.28 -25.76
C ALA A 433 12.05 0.32 -25.14
N SER A 434 12.49 -0.79 -24.54
CA SER A 434 13.83 -0.94 -23.94
C SER A 434 14.86 -1.57 -24.90
N TYR A 435 14.44 -1.98 -26.11
CA TYR A 435 15.30 -2.42 -27.22
C TYR A 435 15.55 -1.27 -28.20
#